data_AF-A0A511NHT1-F1
#
_entry.id   AF-A0A511NHT1-F1
#
_cell.length_a   1.000
_cell.length_b   1.000
_cell.length_c   1.000
_cell.angle_alpha   90.00
_cell.angle_beta   90.00
_cell.angle_gamma   90.00
#
_symmetry.space_group_name_H-M   'P 1'
#
loop_
_entity.id
_entity.type
_entity.pdbx_description
1 polymer ?
#
loop_
_entity_poly.entity_id
_entity_poly.type
_entity_poly.pdbx_seq_one_letter_code
_entity_poly.pdbx_strand_id
1 'polypeptide(L)'
;MDTITSELKLSQNKLDSYPDILTKEAVKFLTALHKNFNERRLELLANRQERQIFFDLGNFPTFLSETKDIRNSDWTADSIPDDLKDRRVEITGPVDRKMVINALNSGAKTFMADFEDSNSPTWNNNLQGQQNLRDAVNGTISFEKNGKTYKLNEETAVLIVRPRGLHLNEKHIIIEKQEISGSLFDFGLYFFHNAHTLLSKQSGPYFYLPKLEHHLEARWWNDVFVFAQNYIGLPQATIKATVLIETITASFQLDEIIYELKNHIAGLNCGRWDYIFSYIKKFKKHPNFIVPDRSQVTMTSPFMAAYSQLVIQRCHKRNIHAIGGMAAQIPIKNNEQANQVAFDKVKNDKLREVKNGHDGTWVAHPALVKVAKDIFDEFMPQANQIDNKREDVLTTAEALLELPKGTVTENGIRENINVGILYIESWLSGKGAAALYNLMEDAATAEISRTQLWQWLNQRIILEDGAEFNSDKYKKLRAEEVQKIKQFVGEKSYQNGRFDEAVKIFDELVLAHKFTEFLTLEAYKYID
;
A
#
# COMPACT_ATOMS: atom_id res chain seq x y z
N MET A 1 -14.81 -36.22 -13.19
CA MET A 1 -13.67 -35.46 -12.64
C MET A 1 -13.22 -34.55 -13.74
N ASP A 2 -13.63 -33.28 -13.68
CA ASP A 2 -13.36 -32.31 -14.73
C ASP A 2 -11.86 -32.04 -14.80
N THR A 3 -11.31 -31.97 -16.02
CA THR A 3 -9.89 -31.71 -16.33
C THR A 3 -9.35 -30.45 -15.64
N ILE A 4 -10.22 -29.49 -15.31
CA ILE A 4 -9.87 -28.24 -14.63
C ILE A 4 -9.39 -28.48 -13.18
N THR A 5 -9.94 -29.48 -12.48
CA THR A 5 -9.49 -29.82 -11.12
C THR A 5 -8.19 -30.62 -11.11
N SER A 6 -7.76 -31.18 -12.25
CA SER A 6 -6.51 -31.93 -12.34
C SER A 6 -5.26 -31.05 -12.45
N GLU A 7 -5.41 -29.78 -12.83
CA GLU A 7 -4.31 -28.81 -13.01
C GLU A 7 -4.08 -27.90 -11.78
N LEU A 8 -5.02 -27.87 -10.84
CA LEU A 8 -4.96 -27.07 -9.61
C LEU A 8 -4.54 -27.97 -8.44
N LYS A 9 -3.34 -27.74 -7.90
CA LYS A 9 -2.94 -28.38 -6.64
C LYS A 9 -3.31 -27.47 -5.47
N LEU A 10 -4.53 -27.63 -4.99
CA LEU A 10 -5.03 -27.12 -3.71
C LEU A 10 -5.60 -28.32 -2.95
N SER A 11 -5.38 -28.44 -1.64
CA SER A 11 -5.97 -29.57 -0.91
C SER A 11 -7.49 -29.48 -1.00
N GLN A 12 -8.17 -30.62 -1.21
CA GLN A 12 -9.63 -30.66 -1.33
C GLN A 12 -10.31 -29.98 -0.14
N ASN A 13 -9.77 -30.17 1.07
CA ASN A 13 -10.23 -29.49 2.29
C ASN A 13 -10.16 -27.96 2.21
N LYS A 14 -9.15 -27.37 1.55
CA LYS A 14 -9.03 -25.90 1.39
C LYS A 14 -9.96 -25.35 0.30
N LEU A 15 -10.26 -26.13 -0.75
CA LEU A 15 -11.29 -25.78 -1.75
C LEU A 15 -12.68 -25.69 -1.11
N ASP A 16 -13.02 -26.68 -0.28
CA ASP A 16 -14.35 -26.79 0.32
C ASP A 16 -14.55 -25.83 1.51
N SER A 17 -13.52 -25.10 1.94
CA SER A 17 -13.59 -24.17 3.08
C SER A 17 -14.40 -22.89 2.78
N TYR A 18 -14.44 -22.46 1.51
CA TYR A 18 -15.17 -21.27 1.05
C TYR A 18 -15.85 -21.54 -0.30
N PRO A 19 -16.85 -22.45 -0.35
CA PRO A 19 -17.46 -22.93 -1.60
C PRO A 19 -18.13 -21.81 -2.42
N ASP A 20 -18.53 -20.76 -1.71
CA ASP A 20 -19.17 -19.55 -2.21
C ASP A 20 -18.20 -18.55 -2.88
N ILE A 21 -16.91 -18.65 -2.58
CA ILE A 21 -15.85 -17.77 -3.11
C ILE A 21 -15.00 -18.52 -4.12
N LEU A 22 -14.62 -19.76 -3.81
CA LEU A 22 -13.88 -20.65 -4.70
C LEU A 22 -14.82 -21.54 -5.52
N THR A 23 -15.82 -20.92 -6.17
CA THR A 23 -16.71 -21.62 -7.09
C THR A 23 -15.92 -22.17 -8.28
N LYS A 24 -16.48 -23.18 -8.97
CA LYS A 24 -15.81 -23.78 -10.14
C LYS A 24 -15.48 -22.73 -11.21
N GLU A 25 -16.40 -21.79 -11.41
CA GLU A 25 -16.30 -20.71 -12.39
C GLU A 25 -15.25 -19.67 -11.97
N ALA A 26 -15.19 -19.31 -10.68
CA ALA A 26 -14.17 -18.42 -10.14
C ALA A 26 -12.77 -19.03 -10.27
N VAL A 27 -12.62 -20.31 -9.92
CA VAL A 27 -11.35 -21.04 -10.07
C VAL A 27 -10.94 -21.12 -11.54
N LYS A 28 -11.88 -21.39 -12.46
CA LYS A 28 -11.60 -21.38 -13.90
C LYS A 28 -11.11 -20.01 -14.38
N PHE A 29 -11.71 -18.93 -13.89
CA PHE A 29 -11.29 -17.57 -14.21
C PHE A 29 -9.89 -17.26 -13.66
N LEU A 30 -9.59 -17.62 -12.41
CA LEU A 30 -8.25 -17.48 -11.82
C LEU A 30 -7.19 -18.27 -12.61
N THR A 31 -7.52 -19.50 -13.04
CA THR A 31 -6.63 -20.30 -13.90
C THR A 31 -6.39 -19.61 -15.24
N ALA A 32 -7.43 -19.04 -15.85
CA ALA A 32 -7.27 -18.30 -17.09
C ALA A 32 -6.39 -17.05 -16.91
N LEU A 33 -6.56 -16.29 -15.82
CA LEU A 33 -5.68 -15.18 -15.48
C LEU A 33 -4.22 -15.63 -15.31
N HIS A 34 -4.00 -16.71 -14.55
CA HIS A 34 -2.65 -17.24 -14.33
C HIS A 34 -1.96 -17.59 -15.65
N LYS A 35 -2.62 -18.37 -16.51
CA LYS A 35 -2.05 -18.85 -17.79
C LYS A 35 -1.72 -17.71 -18.75
N ASN A 36 -2.49 -16.63 -18.75
CA ASN A 36 -2.26 -15.51 -19.67
C ASN A 36 -1.21 -14.52 -19.14
N PHE A 37 -1.06 -14.37 -17.82
CA PHE A 37 -0.36 -13.20 -17.26
C PHE A 37 0.77 -13.51 -16.28
N ASN A 38 0.85 -14.72 -15.70
CA ASN A 38 1.87 -15.00 -14.68
C ASN A 38 3.29 -14.99 -15.24
N GLU A 39 3.51 -15.53 -16.44
CA GLU A 39 4.83 -15.52 -17.09
C GLU A 39 5.35 -14.09 -17.28
N ARG A 40 4.52 -13.21 -17.87
CA ARG A 40 4.88 -11.80 -18.06
C ARG A 40 5.10 -11.07 -16.73
N ARG A 41 4.34 -11.39 -15.68
CA ARG A 41 4.59 -10.86 -14.33
C ARG A 41 5.98 -11.25 -13.83
N LEU A 42 6.37 -12.52 -13.96
CA LEU A 42 7.68 -13.01 -13.53
C LEU A 42 8.82 -12.33 -14.30
N GLU A 43 8.64 -12.09 -15.61
CA GLU A 43 9.58 -11.32 -16.42
C GLU A 43 9.73 -9.87 -15.91
N LEU A 44 8.62 -9.21 -15.57
CA LEU A 44 8.67 -7.85 -14.99
C LEU A 44 9.44 -7.82 -13.66
N LEU A 45 9.25 -8.84 -12.81
CA LEU A 45 10.02 -8.97 -11.56
C LEU A 45 11.50 -9.22 -11.81
N ALA A 46 11.87 -10.00 -12.84
CA ALA A 46 13.25 -10.17 -13.26
C ALA A 46 13.85 -8.83 -13.75
N ASN A 47 13.10 -8.05 -14.54
CA ASN A 47 13.53 -6.73 -15.02
C ASN A 47 13.77 -5.74 -13.86
N ARG A 48 13.04 -5.85 -12.74
CA ARG A 48 13.33 -5.07 -11.53
C ARG A 48 14.73 -5.38 -10.97
N GLN A 49 15.14 -6.66 -11.00
CA GLN A 49 16.47 -7.08 -10.53
C GLN A 49 17.57 -6.55 -11.45
N GLU A 50 17.38 -6.60 -12.77
CA GLU A 50 18.33 -6.03 -13.73
C GLU A 50 18.52 -4.53 -13.53
N ARG A 51 17.42 -3.79 -13.32
CA ARG A 51 17.47 -2.36 -12.98
C ARG A 51 18.15 -2.10 -11.65
N GLN A 52 17.96 -2.98 -10.67
CA GLN A 52 18.67 -2.84 -9.41
C GLN A 52 20.18 -2.99 -9.58
N ILE A 53 20.66 -3.86 -10.49
CA ILE A 53 22.08 -3.95 -10.82
C ILE A 53 22.58 -2.62 -11.40
N PHE A 54 21.81 -1.99 -12.30
CA PHE A 54 22.15 -0.68 -12.84
C PHE A 54 22.28 0.40 -11.74
N PHE A 55 21.36 0.45 -10.77
CA PHE A 55 21.46 1.37 -9.64
C PHE A 55 22.63 1.03 -8.71
N ASP A 56 22.86 -0.26 -8.45
CA ASP A 56 23.96 -0.73 -7.61
C ASP A 56 25.35 -0.32 -8.16
N LEU A 57 25.46 -0.03 -9.46
CA LEU A 57 26.66 0.50 -10.11
C LEU A 57 26.84 2.03 -9.95
N GLY A 58 25.99 2.70 -9.17
CA GLY A 58 26.07 4.13 -8.89
C GLY A 58 25.21 5.01 -9.81
N ASN A 59 24.37 4.42 -10.66
CA ASN A 59 23.47 5.17 -11.52
C ASN A 59 22.15 5.52 -10.80
N PHE A 60 21.51 6.59 -11.25
CA PHE A 60 20.19 7.03 -10.80
C PHE A 60 19.14 6.88 -11.91
N PRO A 61 17.84 6.74 -11.57
CA PRO A 61 16.77 6.83 -12.55
C PRO A 61 16.72 8.24 -13.16
N THR A 62 16.30 8.32 -14.42
CA THR A 62 16.05 9.57 -15.15
C THR A 62 14.74 9.46 -15.90
N PHE A 63 14.18 10.58 -16.35
CA PHE A 63 13.02 10.56 -17.24
C PHE A 63 13.41 9.91 -18.57
N LEU A 64 12.64 8.89 -18.99
CA LEU A 64 12.97 8.07 -20.15
C LEU A 64 12.99 8.90 -21.44
N SER A 65 14.06 8.85 -22.22
CA SER A 65 14.18 9.63 -23.46
C SER A 65 13.24 9.10 -24.56
N GLU A 66 13.08 7.78 -24.64
CA GLU A 66 12.28 7.08 -25.64
C GLU A 66 10.76 7.37 -25.56
N THR A 67 10.25 7.77 -24.39
CA THR A 67 8.83 8.11 -24.18
C THR A 67 8.58 9.62 -24.09
N LYS A 68 9.54 10.45 -24.50
CA LYS A 68 9.43 11.92 -24.45
C LYS A 68 8.16 12.44 -25.15
N ASP A 69 7.77 11.83 -26.25
CA ASP A 69 6.60 12.24 -27.02
C ASP A 69 5.29 11.99 -26.26
N ILE A 70 5.21 10.94 -25.44
CA ILE A 70 4.06 10.70 -24.54
C ILE A 70 3.95 11.86 -23.53
N ARG A 71 5.07 12.28 -22.94
CA ARG A 71 5.07 13.36 -21.94
C ARG A 71 4.69 14.72 -22.53
N ASN A 72 5.14 14.99 -23.76
CA ASN A 72 5.00 16.30 -24.39
C ASN A 72 3.72 16.47 -25.21
N SER A 73 3.05 15.38 -25.61
CA SER A 73 1.80 15.44 -26.37
C SER A 73 0.57 15.75 -25.51
N ASP A 74 -0.45 16.31 -26.17
CA ASP A 74 -1.73 16.64 -25.57
C ASP A 74 -2.68 15.43 -25.65
N TRP A 75 -2.83 14.76 -24.50
CA TRP A 75 -3.77 13.66 -24.31
C TRP A 75 -4.20 13.62 -22.85
N THR A 76 -5.37 13.05 -22.61
CA THR A 76 -5.96 12.84 -21.28
C THR A 76 -6.38 11.38 -21.12
N ALA A 77 -6.50 10.93 -19.88
CA ALA A 77 -7.12 9.64 -19.59
C ALA A 77 -8.63 9.68 -19.91
N ASP A 78 -9.23 8.51 -19.94
CA ASP A 78 -10.68 8.34 -20.04
C ASP A 78 -11.40 8.90 -18.79
N SER A 79 -12.68 9.18 -18.94
CA SER A 79 -13.48 9.84 -17.91
C SER A 79 -13.54 9.06 -16.58
N ILE A 80 -13.62 9.82 -15.49
CA ILE A 80 -13.80 9.32 -14.13
C ILE A 80 -15.31 9.09 -13.89
N PRO A 81 -15.73 7.90 -13.40
CA PRO A 81 -17.12 7.62 -13.05
C PRO A 81 -17.68 8.61 -12.02
N ASP A 82 -19.00 8.81 -12.04
CA ASP A 82 -19.65 9.83 -11.22
C ASP A 82 -19.40 9.65 -9.71
N ASP A 83 -19.43 8.42 -9.21
CA ASP A 83 -19.20 8.09 -7.81
C ASP A 83 -17.72 8.19 -7.38
N LEU A 84 -16.80 8.39 -8.34
CA LEU A 84 -15.39 8.66 -8.09
C LEU A 84 -14.98 10.13 -8.32
N LYS A 85 -15.89 11.03 -8.69
CA LYS A 85 -15.55 12.45 -8.94
C LYS A 85 -15.18 13.23 -7.68
N ASP A 86 -15.73 12.86 -6.53
CA ASP A 86 -15.44 13.47 -5.23
C ASP A 86 -14.81 12.43 -4.30
N ARG A 87 -13.49 12.55 -4.11
CA ARG A 87 -12.66 11.63 -3.31
C ARG A 87 -11.95 12.36 -2.18
N ARG A 88 -12.53 13.46 -1.69
CA ARG A 88 -11.87 14.39 -0.77
C ARG A 88 -11.27 13.74 0.48
N VAL A 89 -11.91 12.69 1.01
CA VAL A 89 -11.38 11.87 2.09
C VAL A 89 -11.64 10.41 1.78
N GLU A 90 -10.58 9.61 1.82
CA GLU A 90 -10.62 8.16 1.72
C GLU A 90 -10.17 7.56 3.06
N ILE A 91 -10.92 6.58 3.55
CA ILE A 91 -10.46 5.77 4.68
C ILE A 91 -9.81 4.50 4.15
N THR A 92 -8.70 4.07 4.74
CA THR A 92 -8.07 2.77 4.44
C THR A 92 -8.25 1.82 5.61
N GLY A 93 -8.30 0.51 5.34
CA GLY A 93 -8.35 -0.49 6.39
C GLY A 93 -8.43 -1.93 5.90
N PRO A 94 -8.24 -2.88 6.83
CA PRO A 94 -8.22 -4.29 6.51
C PRO A 94 -9.61 -4.79 6.09
N VAL A 95 -9.63 -5.94 5.44
CA VAL A 95 -10.84 -6.66 5.01
C VAL A 95 -11.54 -7.47 6.11
N ASP A 96 -11.24 -7.17 7.39
CA ASP A 96 -11.97 -7.73 8.54
C ASP A 96 -13.44 -7.27 8.52
N ARG A 97 -14.36 -8.19 8.83
CA ARG A 97 -15.81 -7.96 8.68
C ARG A 97 -16.31 -6.75 9.45
N LYS A 98 -15.86 -6.56 10.68
CA LYS A 98 -16.28 -5.41 11.50
C LYS A 98 -15.65 -4.12 10.99
N MET A 99 -14.38 -4.18 10.58
CA MET A 99 -13.67 -3.01 10.05
C MET A 99 -14.26 -2.53 8.73
N VAL A 100 -14.63 -3.43 7.82
CA VAL A 100 -15.33 -3.12 6.56
C VAL A 100 -16.62 -2.33 6.83
N ILE A 101 -17.47 -2.79 7.76
CA ILE A 101 -18.72 -2.08 8.11
C ILE A 101 -18.41 -0.68 8.66
N ASN A 102 -17.45 -0.58 9.59
CA ASN A 102 -17.10 0.69 10.22
C ASN A 102 -16.52 1.69 9.21
N ALA A 103 -15.70 1.22 8.27
CA ALA A 103 -15.07 2.06 7.25
C ALA A 103 -16.10 2.57 6.23
N LEU A 104 -16.99 1.70 5.75
CA LEU A 104 -18.10 2.07 4.86
C LEU A 104 -19.04 3.09 5.50
N ASN A 105 -19.27 2.99 6.82
CA ASN A 105 -20.12 3.91 7.57
C ASN A 105 -19.39 5.15 8.12
N SER A 106 -18.12 5.36 7.78
CA SER A 106 -17.27 6.37 8.44
C SER A 106 -17.59 7.82 8.05
N GLY A 107 -18.34 8.02 6.97
CA GLY A 107 -18.58 9.33 6.35
C GLY A 107 -17.48 9.77 5.38
N ALA A 108 -16.48 8.92 5.12
CA ALA A 108 -15.53 9.12 4.03
C ALA A 108 -16.24 8.97 2.67
N LYS A 109 -15.67 9.57 1.62
CA LYS A 109 -16.21 9.41 0.26
C LYS A 109 -15.91 8.03 -0.31
N THR A 110 -14.71 7.52 -0.04
CA THR A 110 -14.30 6.19 -0.47
C THR A 110 -13.69 5.41 0.69
N PHE A 111 -13.79 4.09 0.61
CA PHE A 111 -13.11 3.14 1.49
C PHE A 111 -12.22 2.24 0.64
N MET A 112 -10.91 2.32 0.88
CA MET A 112 -9.95 1.36 0.33
C MET A 112 -9.87 0.14 1.25
N ALA A 113 -10.52 -0.95 0.82
CA ALA A 113 -10.43 -2.25 1.47
C ALA A 113 -9.13 -2.96 1.04
N ASP A 114 -8.33 -3.34 2.02
CA ASP A 114 -6.93 -3.67 1.79
C ASP A 114 -6.61 -5.15 1.99
N PHE A 115 -6.10 -5.80 0.94
CA PHE A 115 -5.49 -7.13 1.00
C PHE A 115 -3.95 -7.09 1.07
N GLU A 116 -3.37 -5.88 1.04
CA GLU A 116 -1.93 -5.65 0.96
C GLU A 116 -1.35 -5.27 2.34
N ASP A 117 -0.72 -4.11 2.50
CA ASP A 117 0.16 -3.83 3.65
C ASP A 117 -0.54 -3.84 5.01
N SER A 118 -1.82 -3.52 5.10
CA SER A 118 -2.59 -3.57 6.36
C SER A 118 -3.28 -4.92 6.61
N ASN A 119 -3.04 -5.90 5.74
CA ASN A 119 -3.54 -7.26 5.86
C ASN A 119 -2.39 -8.27 6.00
N SER A 120 -2.48 -9.15 7.00
CA SER A 120 -1.64 -10.35 7.02
C SER A 120 -2.30 -11.38 6.11
N PRO A 121 -1.66 -11.80 4.99
CA PRO A 121 -2.30 -12.55 3.92
C PRO A 121 -2.40 -14.05 4.25
N THR A 122 -2.87 -14.37 5.45
CA THR A 122 -3.26 -15.75 5.79
C THR A 122 -4.36 -16.20 4.83
N TRP A 123 -4.43 -17.51 4.54
CA TRP A 123 -5.49 -18.06 3.71
C TRP A 123 -6.90 -17.62 4.16
N ASN A 124 -7.10 -17.69 5.48
CA ASN A 124 -8.34 -17.31 6.11
C ASN A 124 -8.66 -15.82 5.93
N ASN A 125 -7.71 -14.92 6.18
CA ASN A 125 -7.96 -13.48 6.02
C ASN A 125 -8.30 -13.12 4.57
N ASN A 126 -7.60 -13.71 3.59
CA ASN A 126 -7.85 -13.42 2.19
C ASN A 126 -9.24 -13.91 1.76
N LEU A 127 -9.62 -15.15 2.08
CA LEU A 127 -10.94 -15.66 1.67
C LEU A 127 -12.10 -15.07 2.46
N GLN A 128 -11.96 -14.87 3.77
CA GLN A 128 -12.96 -14.13 4.55
C GLN A 128 -13.09 -12.70 4.04
N GLY A 129 -11.98 -12.06 3.68
CA GLY A 129 -11.99 -10.73 3.09
C GLY A 129 -12.84 -10.69 1.82
N GLN A 130 -12.62 -11.63 0.90
CA GLN A 130 -13.43 -11.73 -0.33
C GLN A 130 -14.92 -11.93 -0.03
N GLN A 131 -15.25 -12.77 0.96
CA GLN A 131 -16.62 -12.96 1.43
C GLN A 131 -17.22 -11.69 2.03
N ASN A 132 -16.45 -10.98 2.86
CA ASN A 132 -16.89 -9.73 3.49
C ASN A 132 -17.17 -8.66 2.43
N LEU A 133 -16.31 -8.53 1.43
CA LEU A 133 -16.51 -7.57 0.35
C LEU A 133 -17.70 -7.94 -0.52
N ARG A 134 -17.90 -9.23 -0.83
CA ARG A 134 -19.12 -9.69 -1.53
C ARG A 134 -20.39 -9.34 -0.77
N ASP A 135 -20.42 -9.62 0.53
CA ASP A 135 -21.57 -9.29 1.38
C ASP A 135 -21.78 -7.77 1.48
N ALA A 136 -20.70 -6.99 1.52
CA ALA A 136 -20.76 -5.53 1.56
C ALA A 136 -21.35 -4.97 0.26
N VAL A 137 -20.86 -5.43 -0.90
CA VAL A 137 -21.39 -5.07 -2.22
C VAL A 137 -22.86 -5.45 -2.34
N ASN A 138 -23.26 -6.60 -1.81
CA ASN A 138 -24.66 -7.03 -1.80
C ASN A 138 -25.54 -6.25 -0.81
N GLY A 139 -24.95 -5.49 0.12
CA GLY A 139 -25.68 -4.77 1.18
C GLY A 139 -26.13 -5.67 2.34
N THR A 140 -25.59 -6.89 2.44
CA THR A 140 -26.01 -7.91 3.41
C THR A 140 -25.01 -8.13 4.54
N ILE A 141 -23.82 -7.51 4.47
CA ILE A 141 -22.79 -7.62 5.51
C ILE A 141 -23.35 -7.16 6.87
N SER A 142 -23.15 -8.00 7.87
CA SER A 142 -23.50 -7.70 9.25
C SER A 142 -22.55 -8.41 10.21
N PHE A 143 -22.39 -7.85 11.40
CA PHE A 143 -21.54 -8.40 12.45
C PHE A 143 -22.19 -8.23 13.81
N GLU A 144 -22.16 -9.25 14.65
CA GLU A 144 -22.68 -9.20 16.01
C GLU A 144 -21.57 -9.51 17.02
N LYS A 145 -21.44 -8.66 18.05
CA LYS A 145 -20.51 -8.90 19.16
C LYS A 145 -21.02 -8.23 20.43
N ASN A 146 -21.04 -8.98 21.53
CA ASN A 146 -21.47 -8.50 22.86
C ASN A 146 -22.86 -7.82 22.82
N GLY A 147 -23.82 -8.40 22.10
CA GLY A 147 -25.18 -7.87 21.95
C GLY A 147 -25.31 -6.61 21.08
N LYS A 148 -24.21 -6.14 20.47
CA LYS A 148 -24.24 -5.05 19.47
C LYS A 148 -24.20 -5.62 18.07
N THR A 149 -25.16 -5.19 17.25
CA THR A 149 -25.23 -5.49 15.82
C THR A 149 -24.69 -4.31 15.01
N TYR A 150 -23.82 -4.59 14.05
CA TYR A 150 -23.26 -3.64 13.10
C TYR A 150 -23.79 -4.00 11.71
N LYS A 151 -24.33 -3.01 10.99
CA LYS A 151 -24.85 -3.10 9.62
C LYS A 151 -24.46 -1.85 8.85
N LEU A 152 -24.57 -1.90 7.52
CA LEU A 152 -24.36 -0.73 6.68
C LEU A 152 -25.45 0.32 6.91
N ASN A 153 -25.06 1.59 6.80
CA ASN A 153 -25.99 2.71 6.69
C ASN A 153 -26.64 2.71 5.29
N GLU A 154 -27.65 3.58 5.08
CA GLU A 154 -28.28 3.75 3.76
C GLU A 154 -27.29 4.30 2.73
N GLU A 155 -26.49 5.29 3.13
CA GLU A 155 -25.39 5.83 2.34
C GLU A 155 -24.06 5.36 2.93
N THR A 156 -23.23 4.76 2.09
CA THR A 156 -21.88 4.29 2.46
C THR A 156 -20.83 4.87 1.54
N ALA A 157 -19.58 4.88 2.00
CA ALA A 157 -18.43 5.18 1.15
C ALA A 157 -18.35 4.24 -0.07
N VAL A 158 -17.83 4.75 -1.19
CA VAL A 158 -17.56 3.95 -2.39
C VAL A 158 -16.42 2.98 -2.12
N LEU A 159 -16.62 1.69 -2.42
CA LEU A 159 -15.63 0.66 -2.16
C LEU A 159 -14.57 0.61 -3.27
N ILE A 160 -13.30 0.61 -2.87
CA ILE A 160 -12.14 0.41 -3.76
C ILE A 160 -11.26 -0.68 -3.14
N VAL A 161 -10.73 -1.60 -3.94
CA VAL A 161 -9.93 -2.73 -3.41
C VAL A 161 -8.45 -2.58 -3.73
N ARG A 162 -7.57 -2.72 -2.72
CA ARG A 162 -6.13 -2.80 -2.91
C ARG A 162 -5.67 -4.26 -2.89
N PRO A 163 -5.43 -4.90 -4.06
CA PRO A 163 -4.81 -6.23 -4.12
C PRO A 163 -3.34 -6.19 -3.68
N ARG A 164 -2.78 -7.36 -3.34
CA ARG A 164 -1.34 -7.53 -3.09
C ARG A 164 -0.50 -7.08 -4.29
N GLY A 165 0.68 -6.51 -4.02
CA GLY A 165 1.64 -6.10 -5.04
C GLY A 165 2.24 -7.26 -5.85
N LEU A 166 2.81 -6.94 -7.02
CA LEU A 166 3.26 -7.93 -8.01
C LEU A 166 4.27 -8.97 -7.50
N HIS A 167 5.00 -8.66 -6.44
CA HIS A 167 6.03 -9.52 -5.86
C HIS A 167 5.48 -10.63 -4.95
N LEU A 168 4.23 -10.53 -4.51
CA LEU A 168 3.60 -11.50 -3.62
C LEU A 168 2.92 -12.62 -4.41
N ASN A 169 3.15 -13.85 -3.97
CA ASN A 169 2.43 -15.03 -4.43
C ASN A 169 1.31 -15.40 -3.44
N GLU A 170 0.32 -16.15 -3.93
CA GLU A 170 -0.65 -16.87 -3.12
C GLU A 170 -0.26 -18.35 -3.12
N LYS A 171 0.53 -18.74 -2.11
CA LYS A 171 1.19 -20.06 -2.06
C LYS A 171 0.22 -21.23 -1.92
N HIS A 172 -1.04 -20.96 -1.55
CA HIS A 172 -2.05 -21.99 -1.40
C HIS A 172 -2.52 -22.57 -2.72
N ILE A 173 -2.52 -21.76 -3.78
CA ILE A 173 -2.98 -22.19 -5.10
C ILE A 173 -1.79 -22.36 -6.02
N ILE A 174 -1.60 -23.60 -6.46
CA ILE A 174 -0.59 -23.96 -7.44
C ILE A 174 -1.29 -24.33 -8.75
N ILE A 175 -0.95 -23.62 -9.83
CA ILE A 175 -1.41 -23.86 -11.20
C ILE A 175 -0.17 -24.17 -12.03
N GLU A 176 -0.19 -25.29 -12.77
CA GLU A 176 0.96 -25.69 -13.61
C GLU A 176 2.31 -25.73 -12.87
N LYS A 177 2.28 -26.18 -11.59
CA LYS A 177 3.41 -26.26 -10.66
C LYS A 177 3.98 -24.91 -10.18
N GLN A 178 3.29 -23.80 -10.44
CA GLN A 178 3.66 -22.48 -9.96
C GLN A 178 2.60 -21.92 -9.01
N GLU A 179 3.03 -21.25 -7.94
CA GLU A 179 2.13 -20.46 -7.11
C GLU A 179 1.50 -19.35 -7.95
N ILE A 180 0.19 -19.13 -7.80
CA ILE A 180 -0.46 -18.00 -8.46
C ILE A 180 0.01 -16.67 -7.87
N SER A 181 0.04 -15.62 -8.68
CA SER A 181 0.22 -14.25 -8.19
C SER A 181 -0.86 -13.88 -7.17
N GLY A 182 -0.45 -13.32 -6.02
CA GLY A 182 -1.37 -12.75 -5.04
C GLY A 182 -2.19 -11.61 -5.66
N SER A 183 -1.57 -10.79 -6.51
CA SER A 183 -2.25 -9.73 -7.26
C SER A 183 -3.42 -10.24 -8.11
N LEU A 184 -3.19 -11.30 -8.90
CA LEU A 184 -4.22 -11.90 -9.75
C LEU A 184 -5.30 -12.61 -8.92
N PHE A 185 -4.92 -13.23 -7.80
CA PHE A 185 -5.87 -13.87 -6.90
C PHE A 185 -6.84 -12.86 -6.27
N ASP A 186 -6.31 -11.79 -5.69
CA ASP A 186 -7.10 -10.77 -4.99
C ASP A 186 -8.00 -10.00 -5.98
N PHE A 187 -7.41 -9.53 -7.09
CA PHE A 187 -8.14 -8.88 -8.18
C PHE A 187 -9.21 -9.80 -8.76
N GLY A 188 -8.81 -11.03 -9.12
CA GLY A 188 -9.66 -11.96 -9.86
C GLY A 188 -10.91 -12.34 -9.08
N LEU A 189 -10.76 -12.67 -7.79
CA LEU A 189 -11.91 -13.01 -6.95
C LEU A 189 -12.83 -11.80 -6.72
N TYR A 190 -12.28 -10.64 -6.38
CA TYR A 190 -13.12 -9.47 -6.13
C TYR A 190 -13.87 -9.05 -7.40
N PHE A 191 -13.18 -8.97 -8.53
CA PHE A 191 -13.79 -8.62 -9.82
C PHE A 191 -14.89 -9.62 -10.20
N PHE A 192 -14.58 -10.92 -10.17
CA PHE A 192 -15.49 -11.96 -10.62
C PHE A 192 -16.80 -11.99 -9.83
N HIS A 193 -16.74 -11.83 -8.51
CA HIS A 193 -17.91 -11.91 -7.65
C HIS A 193 -18.76 -10.63 -7.62
N ASN A 194 -18.18 -9.47 -7.95
CA ASN A 194 -18.81 -8.18 -7.63
C ASN A 194 -19.09 -7.30 -8.84
N ALA A 195 -18.39 -7.45 -9.96
CA ALA A 195 -18.44 -6.47 -11.05
C ALA A 195 -19.85 -6.20 -11.60
N HIS A 196 -20.65 -7.26 -11.82
CA HIS A 196 -22.04 -7.12 -12.29
C HIS A 196 -22.94 -6.44 -11.25
N THR A 197 -22.80 -6.77 -9.96
CA THR A 197 -23.59 -6.16 -8.89
C THR A 197 -23.21 -4.69 -8.67
N LEU A 198 -21.93 -4.36 -8.77
CA LEU A 198 -21.46 -2.97 -8.66
C LEU A 198 -22.06 -2.10 -9.78
N LEU A 199 -22.04 -2.60 -11.02
CA LEU A 199 -22.63 -1.90 -12.16
C LEU A 199 -24.15 -1.72 -12.04
N SER A 200 -24.88 -2.74 -11.57
CA SER A 200 -26.33 -2.61 -11.38
C SER A 200 -26.71 -1.58 -10.31
N LYS A 201 -25.76 -1.24 -9.43
CA LYS A 201 -25.85 -0.20 -8.41
C LYS A 201 -25.21 1.14 -8.82
N GLN A 202 -24.92 1.33 -10.11
CA GLN A 202 -24.30 2.55 -10.65
C GLN A 202 -22.92 2.87 -10.06
N SER A 203 -22.20 1.84 -9.60
CA SER A 203 -20.79 1.91 -9.21
C SER A 203 -19.97 1.03 -10.16
N GLY A 204 -18.73 0.69 -9.80
CA GLY A 204 -17.87 -0.13 -10.66
C GLY A 204 -16.79 -0.91 -9.91
N PRO A 205 -16.15 -1.88 -10.57
CA PRO A 205 -15.02 -2.62 -10.01
C PRO A 205 -13.78 -1.72 -9.94
N TYR A 206 -13.53 -1.15 -8.75
CA TYR A 206 -12.48 -0.17 -8.53
C TYR A 206 -11.29 -0.73 -7.74
N PHE A 207 -10.08 -0.34 -8.12
CA PHE A 207 -8.84 -0.87 -7.55
C PHE A 207 -7.83 0.21 -7.16
N TYR A 208 -6.99 -0.12 -6.18
CA TYR A 208 -5.76 0.58 -5.85
C TYR A 208 -4.56 -0.31 -6.17
N LEU A 209 -3.61 0.14 -6.99
CA LEU A 209 -2.48 -0.67 -7.44
C LEU A 209 -1.19 -0.27 -6.72
N PRO A 210 -0.65 -1.13 -5.84
CA PRO A 210 0.51 -0.79 -5.01
C PRO A 210 1.85 -1.12 -5.68
N LYS A 211 2.89 -0.42 -5.21
CA LYS A 211 4.31 -0.77 -5.39
C LYS A 211 4.74 -1.06 -6.84
N LEU A 212 4.17 -0.36 -7.81
CA LEU A 212 4.65 -0.42 -9.20
C LEU A 212 6.00 0.28 -9.31
N GLU A 213 6.93 -0.30 -10.07
CA GLU A 213 8.28 0.24 -10.29
C GLU A 213 8.54 0.69 -11.74
N HIS A 214 7.66 0.31 -12.67
CA HIS A 214 7.79 0.60 -14.09
C HIS A 214 6.46 0.77 -14.83
N HIS A 215 6.40 1.62 -15.87
CA HIS A 215 5.17 1.78 -16.67
C HIS A 215 4.74 0.48 -17.38
N LEU A 216 5.66 -0.43 -17.70
CA LEU A 216 5.31 -1.74 -18.27
C LEU A 216 4.54 -2.64 -17.29
N GLU A 217 4.63 -2.38 -15.99
CA GLU A 217 3.80 -3.05 -14.99
C GLU A 217 2.38 -2.47 -14.98
N ALA A 218 2.23 -1.17 -15.26
CA ALA A 218 0.93 -0.56 -15.52
C ALA A 218 0.29 -1.12 -16.81
N ARG A 219 1.10 -1.35 -17.86
CA ARG A 219 0.64 -2.05 -19.08
C ARG A 219 0.13 -3.45 -18.78
N TRP A 220 0.88 -4.22 -17.99
CA TRP A 220 0.45 -5.56 -17.57
C TRP A 220 -0.90 -5.53 -16.85
N TRP A 221 -1.11 -4.57 -15.96
CA TRP A 221 -2.42 -4.37 -15.32
C TRP A 221 -3.52 -4.01 -16.33
N ASN A 222 -3.23 -3.14 -17.28
CA ASN A 222 -4.16 -2.82 -18.35
C ASN A 222 -4.57 -4.07 -19.14
N ASP A 223 -3.62 -4.93 -19.50
CA ASP A 223 -3.89 -6.16 -20.25
C ASP A 223 -4.74 -7.14 -19.42
N VAL A 224 -4.47 -7.25 -18.11
CA VAL A 224 -5.29 -8.02 -17.15
C VAL A 224 -6.73 -7.47 -17.11
N PHE A 225 -6.91 -6.16 -17.04
CA PHE A 225 -8.24 -5.52 -17.02
C PHE A 225 -9.01 -5.74 -18.32
N VAL A 226 -8.35 -5.53 -19.46
CA VAL A 226 -8.93 -5.76 -20.79
C VAL A 226 -9.42 -7.20 -20.90
N PHE A 227 -8.59 -8.16 -20.53
CA PHE A 227 -8.95 -9.58 -20.53
C PHE A 227 -10.11 -9.89 -19.60
N ALA A 228 -10.08 -9.39 -18.35
CA ALA A 228 -11.11 -9.66 -17.36
C ALA A 228 -12.49 -9.16 -17.81
N GLN A 229 -12.55 -7.94 -18.34
CA GLN A 229 -13.78 -7.35 -18.89
C GLN A 229 -14.32 -8.19 -20.05
N ASN A 230 -13.45 -8.58 -21.00
CA ASN A 230 -13.84 -9.45 -22.11
C ASN A 230 -14.33 -10.83 -21.63
N TYR A 231 -13.67 -11.41 -20.63
CA TYR A 231 -13.98 -12.76 -20.14
C TYR A 231 -15.38 -12.87 -19.55
N ILE A 232 -15.84 -11.86 -18.80
CA ILE A 232 -17.19 -11.85 -18.18
C ILE A 232 -18.21 -10.99 -18.94
N GLY A 233 -17.85 -10.47 -20.11
CA GLY A 233 -18.76 -9.74 -21.01
C GLY A 233 -19.07 -8.30 -20.58
N LEU A 234 -18.14 -7.59 -19.96
CA LEU A 234 -18.27 -6.17 -19.62
C LEU A 234 -17.66 -5.25 -20.69
N PRO A 235 -18.18 -4.02 -20.86
CA PRO A 235 -17.54 -3.01 -21.69
C PRO A 235 -16.11 -2.72 -21.25
N GLN A 236 -15.26 -2.34 -22.21
CA GLN A 236 -13.93 -1.82 -21.89
C GLN A 236 -14.03 -0.50 -21.09
N ALA A 237 -12.98 -0.16 -20.33
CA ALA A 237 -12.94 1.00 -19.44
C ALA A 237 -13.93 0.96 -18.25
N THR A 238 -14.52 -0.20 -17.96
CA THR A 238 -15.41 -0.42 -16.81
C THR A 238 -14.64 -0.47 -15.49
N ILE A 239 -13.50 -1.16 -15.47
CA ILE A 239 -12.58 -1.18 -14.34
C ILE A 239 -11.92 0.18 -14.23
N LYS A 240 -11.84 0.73 -13.01
CA LYS A 240 -11.02 1.92 -12.72
C LYS A 240 -10.01 1.63 -11.63
N ALA A 241 -8.84 2.24 -11.73
CA ALA A 241 -7.68 1.99 -10.89
C ALA A 241 -7.03 3.30 -10.47
N THR A 242 -6.62 3.38 -9.21
CA THR A 242 -5.74 4.45 -8.70
C THR A 242 -4.37 3.82 -8.42
N VAL A 243 -3.28 4.40 -8.91
CA VAL A 243 -1.94 3.84 -8.72
C VAL A 243 -1.20 4.55 -7.60
N LEU A 244 -0.65 3.82 -6.63
CA LEU A 244 0.20 4.39 -5.60
C LEU A 244 1.59 4.65 -6.19
N ILE A 245 2.02 5.92 -6.23
CA ILE A 245 3.39 6.27 -6.63
C ILE A 245 4.27 6.19 -5.40
N GLU A 246 4.44 4.98 -4.89
CA GLU A 246 5.14 4.74 -3.63
C GLU A 246 6.49 4.03 -3.84
N THR A 247 7.00 4.08 -5.06
CA THR A 247 8.37 3.68 -5.38
C THR A 247 9.11 4.84 -6.03
N ILE A 248 10.39 4.99 -5.70
CA ILE A 248 11.19 6.09 -6.24
C ILE A 248 11.26 6.05 -7.77
N THR A 249 11.30 4.85 -8.37
CA THR A 249 11.40 4.70 -9.83
C THR A 249 10.11 5.07 -10.56
N ALA A 250 8.95 4.93 -9.92
CA ALA A 250 7.67 5.35 -10.51
C ALA A 250 7.56 6.87 -10.69
N SER A 251 8.22 7.67 -9.83
CA SER A 251 8.23 9.14 -9.96
C SER A 251 8.85 9.66 -11.26
N PHE A 252 9.65 8.85 -11.94
CA PHE A 252 10.28 9.19 -13.22
C PHE A 252 9.45 8.77 -14.43
N GLN A 253 8.26 8.19 -14.21
CA GLN A 253 7.47 7.52 -15.24
C GLN A 253 5.96 7.77 -15.07
N LEU A 254 5.58 8.90 -14.47
CA LEU A 254 4.18 9.18 -14.12
C LEU A 254 3.28 9.26 -15.35
N ASP A 255 3.67 10.04 -16.35
CA ASP A 255 2.94 10.16 -17.62
C ASP A 255 2.81 8.81 -18.31
N GLU A 256 3.86 8.00 -18.31
CA GLU A 256 3.88 6.68 -18.93
C GLU A 256 2.95 5.71 -18.19
N ILE A 257 2.97 5.68 -16.84
CA ILE A 257 2.04 4.88 -16.04
C ILE A 257 0.59 5.28 -16.35
N ILE A 258 0.30 6.58 -16.40
CA ILE A 258 -1.03 7.09 -16.74
C ILE A 258 -1.40 6.66 -18.17
N TYR A 259 -0.47 6.76 -19.12
CA TYR A 259 -0.72 6.44 -20.53
C TYR A 259 -1.05 4.96 -20.74
N GLU A 260 -0.29 4.06 -20.11
CA GLU A 260 -0.49 2.62 -20.22
C GLU A 260 -1.83 2.17 -19.62
N LEU A 261 -2.34 2.91 -18.63
CA LEU A 261 -3.63 2.67 -17.99
C LEU A 261 -4.71 3.67 -18.43
N LYS A 262 -4.53 4.44 -19.51
CA LYS A 262 -5.37 5.62 -19.80
C LYS A 262 -6.89 5.35 -19.84
N ASN A 263 -7.30 4.14 -20.18
CA ASN A 263 -8.72 3.75 -20.20
C ASN A 263 -9.26 3.33 -18.82
N HIS A 264 -8.37 2.92 -17.92
CA HIS A 264 -8.70 2.32 -16.63
C HIS A 264 -8.14 3.11 -15.44
N ILE A 265 -7.46 4.24 -15.62
CA ILE A 265 -6.89 5.02 -14.52
C ILE A 265 -7.83 6.13 -14.06
N ALA A 266 -7.98 6.29 -12.75
CA ALA A 266 -8.78 7.34 -12.11
C ALA A 266 -7.94 8.26 -11.20
N GLY A 267 -6.66 7.93 -10.97
CA GLY A 267 -5.76 8.80 -10.23
C GLY A 267 -4.43 8.18 -9.88
N LEU A 268 -3.55 8.99 -9.29
CA LEU A 268 -2.35 8.57 -8.59
C LEU A 268 -2.44 8.96 -7.10
N ASN A 269 -1.71 8.25 -6.24
CA ASN A 269 -1.62 8.56 -4.81
C ASN A 269 -0.18 8.85 -4.37
N CYS A 270 -0.03 9.80 -3.45
CA CYS A 270 1.22 10.11 -2.77
C CYS A 270 1.37 9.33 -1.45
N GLY A 271 2.45 8.55 -1.32
CA GLY A 271 2.82 7.80 -0.11
C GLY A 271 4.07 8.35 0.57
N ARG A 272 4.30 8.00 1.85
CA ARG A 272 5.50 8.39 2.61
C ARG A 272 6.41 7.19 2.88
N TRP A 273 5.94 6.20 3.66
CA TRP A 273 6.82 5.14 4.15
C TRP A 273 7.35 4.24 3.05
N ASP A 274 6.48 3.71 2.18
CA ASP A 274 6.92 2.91 1.04
C ASP A 274 7.84 3.68 0.10
N TYR A 275 7.59 4.98 -0.10
CA TYR A 275 8.42 5.81 -0.97
C TYR A 275 9.84 5.97 -0.44
N ILE A 276 9.99 6.30 0.85
CA ILE A 276 11.30 6.44 1.50
C ILE A 276 11.99 5.07 1.62
N PHE A 277 11.22 4.02 1.90
CA PHE A 277 11.73 2.65 1.89
C PHE A 277 12.31 2.29 0.51
N SER A 278 11.57 2.57 -0.57
CA SER A 278 12.01 2.36 -1.94
C SER A 278 13.24 3.21 -2.28
N TYR A 279 13.26 4.48 -1.86
CA TYR A 279 14.39 5.39 -2.02
C TYR A 279 15.68 4.79 -1.45
N ILE A 280 15.65 4.31 -0.19
CA ILE A 280 16.81 3.64 0.42
C ILE A 280 17.11 2.31 -0.30
N LYS A 281 16.08 1.49 -0.56
CA LYS A 281 16.23 0.17 -1.21
C LYS A 281 16.96 0.26 -2.56
N LYS A 282 16.61 1.25 -3.40
CA LYS A 282 17.17 1.40 -4.74
C LYS A 282 18.59 1.95 -4.73
N PHE A 283 18.93 2.81 -3.78
CA PHE A 283 20.24 3.48 -3.71
C PHE A 283 21.14 2.97 -2.58
N LYS A 284 20.79 1.84 -1.96
CA LYS A 284 21.48 1.23 -0.81
C LYS A 284 23.00 1.04 -0.96
N LYS A 285 23.51 0.91 -2.20
CA LYS A 285 24.95 0.75 -2.50
C LYS A 285 25.65 2.04 -2.91
N HIS A 286 24.92 3.15 -3.03
CA HIS A 286 25.52 4.42 -3.40
C HIS A 286 26.38 4.95 -2.24
N PRO A 287 27.64 5.35 -2.50
CA PRO A 287 28.50 5.89 -1.46
C PRO A 287 27.93 7.20 -0.92
N ASN A 288 28.00 7.40 0.39
CA ASN A 288 27.48 8.58 1.10
C ASN A 288 25.97 8.82 0.96
N PHE A 289 25.21 7.84 0.47
CA PHE A 289 23.77 7.89 0.42
C PHE A 289 23.21 7.39 1.75
N ILE A 290 23.10 8.31 2.73
CA ILE A 290 22.59 8.04 4.08
C ILE A 290 21.31 8.86 4.28
N VAL A 291 20.24 8.18 4.67
CA VAL A 291 18.98 8.84 5.03
C VAL A 291 18.93 8.98 6.56
N PRO A 292 18.57 10.16 7.11
CA PRO A 292 18.47 10.39 8.55
C PRO A 292 17.26 9.65 9.14
N ASP A 293 17.02 9.77 10.44
CA ASP A 293 15.85 9.16 11.10
C ASP A 293 14.55 9.41 10.30
N ARG A 294 13.77 8.34 10.04
CA ARG A 294 12.56 8.42 9.18
C ARG A 294 11.54 9.46 9.67
N SER A 295 11.52 9.73 10.97
CA SER A 295 10.64 10.73 11.59
C SER A 295 10.95 12.15 11.08
N GLN A 296 12.22 12.44 10.76
CA GLN A 296 12.72 13.72 10.23
C GLN A 296 12.45 13.88 8.73
N VAL A 297 12.28 12.77 7.99
CA VAL A 297 12.00 12.79 6.55
C VAL A 297 10.51 12.99 6.30
N THR A 298 10.03 14.24 6.39
CA THR A 298 8.62 14.62 6.23
C THR A 298 8.24 14.91 4.78
N MET A 299 6.94 15.08 4.50
CA MET A 299 6.45 15.51 3.18
C MET A 299 6.91 16.93 2.77
N THR A 300 7.52 17.70 3.69
CA THR A 300 8.12 19.00 3.39
C THR A 300 9.61 18.91 3.08
N SER A 301 10.22 17.72 3.19
CA SER A 301 11.60 17.49 2.73
C SER A 301 11.68 17.78 1.23
N PRO A 302 12.77 18.41 0.72
CA PRO A 302 12.82 18.89 -0.67
C PRO A 302 12.42 17.85 -1.71
N PHE A 303 12.97 16.63 -1.66
CA PHE A 303 12.64 15.57 -2.62
C PHE A 303 11.19 15.06 -2.50
N MET A 304 10.64 14.99 -1.27
CA MET A 304 9.24 14.62 -1.05
C MET A 304 8.28 15.70 -1.54
N ALA A 305 8.65 16.97 -1.37
CA ALA A 305 7.89 18.10 -1.88
C ALA A 305 7.90 18.08 -3.42
N ALA A 306 9.07 17.94 -4.05
CA ALA A 306 9.22 17.82 -5.49
C ALA A 306 8.40 16.65 -6.07
N TYR A 307 8.42 15.51 -5.39
CA TYR A 307 7.62 14.33 -5.70
C TYR A 307 6.11 14.64 -5.66
N SER A 308 5.60 15.17 -4.54
CA SER A 308 4.17 15.44 -4.40
C SER A 308 3.65 16.45 -5.43
N GLN A 309 4.41 17.51 -5.67
CA GLN A 309 4.07 18.56 -6.64
C GLN A 309 4.05 18.00 -8.07
N LEU A 310 5.04 17.16 -8.42
CA LEU A 310 5.09 16.53 -9.74
C LEU A 310 3.92 15.55 -9.96
N VAL A 311 3.53 14.78 -8.94
CA VAL A 311 2.36 13.90 -9.02
C VAL A 311 1.09 14.70 -9.31
N ILE A 312 0.84 15.79 -8.57
CA ILE A 312 -0.33 16.65 -8.78
C ILE A 312 -0.35 17.19 -10.21
N GLN A 313 0.76 17.80 -10.63
CA GLN A 313 0.89 18.40 -11.94
C GLN A 313 0.61 17.38 -13.06
N ARG A 314 1.17 16.17 -12.96
CA ARG A 314 0.99 15.12 -13.98
C ARG A 314 -0.43 14.56 -13.98
N CYS A 315 -1.04 14.35 -12.82
CA CYS A 315 -2.43 13.90 -12.74
C CYS A 315 -3.38 14.90 -13.39
N HIS A 316 -3.26 16.17 -13.02
CA HIS A 316 -4.18 17.21 -13.49
C HIS A 316 -3.99 17.50 -14.98
N LYS A 317 -2.75 17.45 -15.48
CA LYS A 317 -2.47 17.49 -16.93
C LYS A 317 -3.24 16.39 -17.69
N ARG A 318 -3.44 15.22 -17.08
CA ARG A 318 -4.10 14.06 -17.71
C ARG A 318 -5.56 13.86 -17.31
N ASN A 319 -6.17 14.82 -16.60
CA ASN A 319 -7.54 14.79 -16.11
C ASN A 319 -7.87 13.61 -15.16
N ILE A 320 -6.95 13.29 -14.26
CA ILE A 320 -7.16 12.28 -13.21
C ILE A 320 -6.86 12.85 -11.83
N HIS A 321 -7.28 12.14 -10.78
CA HIS A 321 -7.05 12.58 -9.40
C HIS A 321 -5.57 12.48 -8.98
N ALA A 322 -5.12 13.42 -8.16
CA ALA A 322 -3.93 13.33 -7.32
C ALA A 322 -4.33 13.25 -5.84
N ILE A 323 -4.26 12.06 -5.26
CA ILE A 323 -4.62 11.80 -3.85
C ILE A 323 -3.41 12.00 -2.93
N GLY A 324 -3.60 12.72 -1.83
CA GLY A 324 -2.60 12.97 -0.79
C GLY A 324 -2.36 11.78 0.16
N GLY A 325 -1.51 11.99 1.17
CA GLY A 325 -0.98 10.91 2.00
C GLY A 325 -1.83 10.56 3.22
N MET A 326 -1.32 9.60 3.99
CA MET A 326 -1.97 9.04 5.19
C MET A 326 -1.87 9.95 6.43
N ALA A 327 -2.98 10.09 7.16
CA ALA A 327 -2.98 10.42 8.58
C ALA A 327 -3.39 9.20 9.42
N ALA A 328 -2.42 8.61 10.11
CA ALA A 328 -2.55 7.32 10.82
C ALA A 328 -2.92 7.44 12.31
N GLN A 329 -3.18 8.65 12.81
CA GLN A 329 -3.40 8.89 14.24
C GLN A 329 -4.66 8.19 14.78
N ILE A 330 -4.52 7.51 15.91
CA ILE A 330 -5.60 6.90 16.67
C ILE A 330 -5.92 7.80 17.88
N PRO A 331 -7.19 8.12 18.15
CA PRO A 331 -7.57 8.87 19.33
C PRO A 331 -7.06 8.22 20.64
N ILE A 332 -6.39 9.01 21.46
CA ILE A 332 -5.84 8.63 22.76
C ILE A 332 -6.97 8.70 23.79
N LYS A 333 -7.30 7.54 24.37
CA LYS A 333 -8.38 7.45 25.35
C LYS A 333 -8.07 8.28 26.59
N ASN A 334 -9.04 9.07 27.05
CA ASN A 334 -8.96 9.91 28.25
C ASN A 334 -7.81 10.95 28.25
N ASN A 335 -7.35 11.39 27.08
CA ASN A 335 -6.31 12.43 26.97
C ASN A 335 -6.65 13.45 25.88
N GLU A 336 -7.51 14.40 26.21
CA GLU A 336 -7.98 15.45 25.29
C GLU A 336 -6.83 16.32 24.78
N GLN A 337 -5.87 16.68 25.65
CA GLN A 337 -4.74 17.52 25.26
C GLN A 337 -3.85 16.84 24.21
N ALA A 338 -3.53 15.55 24.40
CA ALA A 338 -2.72 14.82 23.42
C ALA A 338 -3.49 14.59 22.11
N ASN A 339 -4.81 14.39 22.17
CA ASN A 339 -5.66 14.35 20.97
C ASN A 339 -5.66 15.68 20.21
N GLN A 340 -5.75 16.80 20.92
CA GLN A 340 -5.73 18.12 20.30
C GLN A 340 -4.42 18.35 19.54
N VAL A 341 -3.28 18.05 20.16
CA VAL A 341 -1.95 18.17 19.51
C VAL A 341 -1.86 17.26 18.28
N ALA A 342 -2.31 16.01 18.39
CA ALA A 342 -2.31 15.07 17.26
C ALA A 342 -3.21 15.54 16.11
N PHE A 343 -4.41 16.04 16.41
CA PHE A 343 -5.36 16.52 15.41
C PHE A 343 -4.92 17.83 14.77
N ASP A 344 -4.25 18.72 15.49
CA ASP A 344 -3.71 19.95 14.89
C ASP A 344 -2.58 19.65 13.91
N LYS A 345 -1.76 18.63 14.20
CA LYS A 345 -0.79 18.12 13.22
C LYS A 345 -1.48 17.59 11.96
N VAL A 346 -2.53 16.78 12.13
CA VAL A 346 -3.34 16.27 10.98
C VAL A 346 -3.91 17.43 10.17
N LYS A 347 -4.53 18.44 10.81
CA LYS A 347 -5.08 19.61 10.12
C LYS A 347 -4.01 20.34 9.30
N ASN A 348 -2.84 20.59 9.87
CA ASN A 348 -1.75 21.28 9.17
C ASN A 348 -1.24 20.47 7.96
N ASP A 349 -1.12 19.15 8.11
CA ASP A 349 -0.74 18.27 7.01
C ASP A 349 -1.79 18.26 5.90
N LYS A 350 -3.09 18.20 6.24
CA LYS A 350 -4.19 18.19 5.26
C LYS A 350 -4.38 19.54 4.58
N LEU A 351 -4.19 20.62 5.33
CA LEU A 351 -4.21 21.98 4.81
C LEU A 351 -3.12 22.20 3.76
N ARG A 352 -1.92 21.65 3.99
CA ARG A 352 -0.84 21.69 2.99
C ARG A 352 -1.22 20.89 1.75
N GLU A 353 -1.75 19.68 1.91
CA GLU A 353 -2.13 18.82 0.79
C GLU A 353 -3.17 19.48 -0.12
N VAL A 354 -4.27 19.97 0.44
CA VAL A 354 -5.33 20.64 -0.34
C VAL A 354 -4.80 21.92 -0.99
N LYS A 355 -3.97 22.72 -0.30
CA LYS A 355 -3.37 23.94 -0.88
C LYS A 355 -2.36 23.65 -2.00
N ASN A 356 -1.70 22.50 -1.96
CA ASN A 356 -0.85 22.07 -3.07
C ASN A 356 -1.67 21.62 -4.29
N GLY A 357 -2.97 21.39 -4.16
CA GLY A 357 -3.82 20.94 -5.26
C GLY A 357 -4.19 19.45 -5.21
N HIS A 358 -3.99 18.74 -4.10
CA HIS A 358 -4.51 17.37 -4.00
C HIS A 358 -6.05 17.35 -4.04
N ASP A 359 -6.63 16.36 -4.73
CA ASP A 359 -8.09 16.19 -4.85
C ASP A 359 -8.72 15.46 -3.66
N GLY A 360 -7.88 14.86 -2.82
CA GLY A 360 -8.31 14.13 -1.65
C GLY A 360 -7.14 13.68 -0.79
N THR A 361 -7.45 13.00 0.31
CA THR A 361 -6.45 12.54 1.28
C THR A 361 -6.85 11.23 1.96
N TRP A 362 -5.87 10.54 2.56
CA TRP A 362 -6.09 9.34 3.36
C TRP A 362 -6.15 9.58 4.87
N VAL A 363 -6.98 8.77 5.54
CA VAL A 363 -7.01 8.58 7.00
C VAL A 363 -7.12 7.08 7.34
N ALA A 364 -6.56 6.65 8.47
CA ALA A 364 -6.62 5.25 8.91
C ALA A 364 -7.69 4.99 9.99
N HIS A 365 -8.35 6.04 10.51
CA HIS A 365 -9.30 5.92 11.61
C HIS A 365 -10.56 6.79 11.38
N PRO A 366 -11.78 6.28 11.62
CA PRO A 366 -13.02 7.03 11.38
C PRO A 366 -13.09 8.40 12.08
N ALA A 367 -12.50 8.52 13.27
CA ALA A 367 -12.46 9.78 14.02
C ALA A 367 -11.72 10.92 13.29
N LEU A 368 -10.82 10.60 12.35
CA LEU A 368 -10.09 11.60 11.56
C LEU A 368 -10.84 12.03 10.30
N VAL A 369 -11.88 11.30 9.89
CA VAL A 369 -12.63 11.58 8.66
C VAL A 369 -13.20 12.98 8.69
N LYS A 370 -13.88 13.35 9.77
CA LYS A 370 -14.45 14.70 9.91
C LYS A 370 -13.36 15.78 9.89
N VAL A 371 -12.25 15.56 10.59
CA VAL A 371 -11.14 16.52 10.67
C VAL A 371 -10.55 16.80 9.29
N ALA A 372 -10.29 15.75 8.51
CA ALA A 372 -9.78 15.89 7.15
C ALA A 372 -10.84 16.50 6.21
N LYS A 373 -12.10 16.07 6.34
CA LYS A 373 -13.21 16.52 5.49
C LYS A 373 -13.47 18.02 5.69
N ASP A 374 -13.50 18.52 6.92
CA ASP A 374 -13.71 19.94 7.19
C ASP A 374 -12.65 20.82 6.48
N ILE A 375 -11.38 20.39 6.48
CA ILE A 375 -10.29 21.10 5.80
C ILE A 375 -10.49 21.04 4.28
N PHE A 376 -10.78 19.88 3.71
CA PHE A 376 -11.00 19.78 2.26
C PHE A 376 -12.27 20.51 1.81
N ASP A 377 -13.34 20.49 2.59
CA ASP A 377 -14.57 21.24 2.30
C ASP A 377 -14.31 22.76 2.25
N GLU A 378 -13.47 23.29 3.16
CA GLU A 378 -13.14 24.72 3.22
C GLU A 378 -12.26 25.16 2.04
N PHE A 379 -11.22 24.38 1.71
CA PHE A 379 -10.19 24.79 0.73
C PHE A 379 -10.37 24.17 -0.67
N MET A 380 -11.30 23.22 -0.83
CA MET A 380 -11.71 22.60 -2.09
C MET A 380 -13.25 22.57 -2.15
N PRO A 381 -13.91 23.71 -2.45
CA PRO A 381 -15.37 23.80 -2.48
C PRO A 381 -16.01 22.99 -3.64
N GLN A 382 -15.24 22.68 -4.68
CA GLN A 382 -15.66 21.80 -5.78
C GLN A 382 -15.48 20.33 -5.38
N ALA A 383 -15.93 19.41 -6.24
CA ALA A 383 -15.74 17.97 -6.02
C ALA A 383 -14.26 17.56 -5.99
N ASN A 384 -13.42 18.28 -6.74
CA ASN A 384 -11.98 18.04 -6.90
C ASN A 384 -11.28 19.32 -7.41
N GLN A 385 -9.96 19.25 -7.64
CA GLN A 385 -9.09 20.32 -8.12
C GLN A 385 -8.44 20.00 -9.48
N ILE A 386 -8.96 19.03 -10.24
CA ILE A 386 -8.37 18.55 -11.51
C ILE A 386 -8.18 19.69 -12.53
N ASP A 387 -9.02 20.72 -12.49
CA ASP A 387 -8.92 21.90 -13.37
C ASP A 387 -7.69 22.77 -13.06
N ASN A 388 -7.12 22.68 -11.86
CA ASN A 388 -5.88 23.36 -11.50
C ASN A 388 -4.67 22.62 -12.09
N LYS A 389 -4.29 22.91 -13.33
CA LYS A 389 -3.23 22.19 -14.06
C LYS A 389 -1.82 22.30 -13.47
N ARG A 390 -1.60 23.18 -12.47
CA ARG A 390 -0.31 23.41 -11.82
C ARG A 390 0.84 23.63 -12.82
N GLU A 391 0.59 24.47 -13.83
CA GLU A 391 1.60 24.85 -14.84
C GLU A 391 2.81 25.56 -14.22
N ASP A 392 2.67 26.08 -12.99
CA ASP A 392 3.73 26.65 -12.18
C ASP A 392 4.78 25.62 -11.70
N VAL A 393 4.43 24.32 -11.65
CA VAL A 393 5.32 23.28 -11.14
C VAL A 393 6.31 22.84 -12.21
N LEU A 394 7.59 23.08 -11.93
CA LEU A 394 8.72 22.55 -12.68
C LEU A 394 9.59 21.72 -11.73
N THR A 395 9.68 20.42 -12.00
CA THR A 395 10.50 19.47 -11.21
C THR A 395 11.55 18.83 -12.10
N THR A 396 12.77 18.68 -11.58
CA THR A 396 13.88 17.99 -12.26
C THR A 396 14.13 16.61 -11.67
N ALA A 397 14.92 15.79 -12.37
CA ALA A 397 15.33 14.48 -11.87
C ALA A 397 16.15 14.61 -10.58
N GLU A 398 17.01 15.61 -10.50
CA GLU A 398 17.87 15.89 -9.35
C GLU A 398 17.06 16.28 -8.11
N ALA A 399 16.00 17.08 -8.29
CA ALA A 399 15.11 17.46 -7.20
C ALA A 399 14.41 16.24 -6.56
N LEU A 400 14.03 15.23 -7.36
CA LEU A 400 13.45 13.96 -6.87
C LEU A 400 14.46 13.07 -6.13
N LEU A 401 15.76 13.31 -6.32
CA LEU A 401 16.87 12.52 -5.76
C LEU A 401 17.62 13.25 -4.66
N GLU A 402 17.14 14.42 -4.23
CA GLU A 402 17.83 15.19 -3.21
C GLU A 402 17.86 14.44 -1.87
N LEU A 403 19.06 14.29 -1.29
CA LEU A 403 19.21 13.67 0.02
C LEU A 403 18.56 14.52 1.11
N PRO A 404 17.64 13.96 1.91
CA PRO A 404 17.05 14.69 3.02
C PRO A 404 18.09 15.00 4.11
N LYS A 405 17.97 16.19 4.70
CA LYS A 405 18.81 16.64 5.81
C LYS A 405 18.25 16.14 7.13
N GLY A 406 19.14 15.79 8.06
CA GLY A 406 18.80 15.36 9.41
C GLY A 406 19.95 14.62 10.06
N THR A 407 19.66 13.97 11.18
CA THR A 407 20.62 13.15 11.92
C THR A 407 20.13 11.72 12.11
N VAL A 408 21.07 10.81 12.39
CA VAL A 408 20.74 9.46 12.85
C VAL A 408 20.99 9.38 14.35
N THR A 409 19.95 9.06 15.11
CA THR A 409 20.00 9.08 16.57
C THR A 409 19.85 7.67 17.16
N GLU A 410 20.39 7.44 18.36
CA GLU A 410 20.12 6.19 19.08
C GLU A 410 18.62 6.00 19.34
N ASN A 411 17.89 7.09 19.59
CA ASN A 411 16.44 7.04 19.76
C ASN A 411 15.74 6.55 18.48
N GLY A 412 16.12 7.07 17.31
CA GLY A 412 15.62 6.60 16.01
C GLY A 412 15.92 5.12 15.75
N ILE A 413 17.11 4.65 16.12
CA ILE A 413 17.48 3.23 16.07
C ILE A 413 16.56 2.38 16.96
N ARG A 414 16.39 2.78 18.23
CA ARG A 414 15.54 2.08 19.20
C ARG A 414 14.08 2.04 18.75
N GLU A 415 13.56 3.17 18.26
CA GLU A 415 12.20 3.27 17.73
C GLU A 415 11.99 2.29 16.57
N ASN A 416 12.94 2.24 15.61
CA ASN A 416 12.88 1.32 14.47
C ASN A 416 12.90 -0.15 14.90
N ILE A 417 13.76 -0.51 15.88
CA ILE A 417 13.78 -1.86 16.45
C ILE A 417 12.43 -2.20 17.09
N ASN A 418 11.94 -1.28 17.92
CA ASN A 418 10.76 -1.50 18.74
C ASN A 418 9.49 -1.69 17.88
N VAL A 419 9.21 -0.71 17.00
CA VAL A 419 8.03 -0.74 16.13
C VAL A 419 8.14 -1.88 15.11
N GLY A 420 9.34 -2.13 14.56
CA GLY A 420 9.55 -3.23 13.61
C GLY A 420 9.22 -4.60 14.20
N ILE A 421 9.67 -4.90 15.42
CA ILE A 421 9.38 -6.17 16.10
C ILE A 421 7.89 -6.27 16.47
N LEU A 422 7.31 -5.22 17.07
CA LEU A 422 5.89 -5.20 17.44
C LEU A 422 4.98 -5.41 16.22
N TYR A 423 5.31 -4.78 15.09
CA TYR A 423 4.55 -4.94 13.87
C TYR A 423 4.65 -6.37 13.30
N ILE A 424 5.86 -6.94 13.20
CA ILE A 424 6.03 -8.31 12.70
C ILE A 424 5.27 -9.30 13.58
N GLU A 425 5.29 -9.14 14.91
CA GLU A 425 4.50 -10.00 15.80
C GLU A 425 3.00 -9.90 15.49
N SER A 426 2.47 -8.68 15.34
CA SER A 426 1.06 -8.46 14.99
C SER A 426 0.71 -9.15 13.67
N TRP A 427 1.57 -8.98 12.66
CA TRP A 427 1.39 -9.53 11.33
C TRP A 427 1.43 -11.06 11.34
N LEU A 428 2.38 -11.68 12.06
CA LEU A 428 2.45 -13.13 12.25
C LEU A 428 1.23 -13.68 13.01
N SER A 429 0.62 -12.86 13.86
CA SER A 429 -0.62 -13.14 14.58
C SER A 429 -1.88 -12.85 13.75
N GLY A 430 -1.74 -12.64 12.43
CA GLY A 430 -2.83 -12.47 11.48
C GLY A 430 -3.39 -11.05 11.39
N LYS A 431 -2.71 -10.04 11.95
CA LYS A 431 -3.16 -8.64 11.99
C LYS A 431 -2.14 -7.72 11.31
N GLY A 432 -2.42 -7.29 10.08
CA GLY A 432 -1.57 -6.35 9.35
C GLY A 432 -1.84 -4.87 9.67
N ALA A 433 -2.97 -4.55 10.31
CA ALA A 433 -3.27 -3.20 10.80
C ALA A 433 -3.03 -3.16 12.30
N ALA A 434 -1.87 -2.65 12.72
CA ALA A 434 -1.39 -2.72 14.10
C ALA A 434 -1.49 -1.34 14.77
N ALA A 435 -2.28 -1.25 15.85
CA ALA A 435 -2.35 -0.05 16.68
C ALA A 435 -1.13 0.02 17.61
N LEU A 436 -0.08 0.73 17.21
CA LEU A 436 1.18 0.88 17.94
C LEU A 436 1.40 2.34 18.31
N TYR A 437 1.60 2.63 19.59
CA TYR A 437 1.86 4.00 20.09
C TYR A 437 0.86 5.06 19.60
N ASN A 438 -0.43 4.68 19.48
CA ASN A 438 -1.53 5.51 18.97
C ASN A 438 -1.43 5.86 17.48
N LEU A 439 -0.70 5.08 16.70
CA LEU A 439 -0.68 5.10 15.24
C LEU A 439 -1.21 3.76 14.72
N MET A 440 -1.97 3.81 13.63
CA MET A 440 -2.35 2.61 12.89
C MET A 440 -1.24 2.30 11.88
N GLU A 441 -0.37 1.37 12.23
CA GLU A 441 0.78 0.98 11.42
C GLU A 441 0.45 -0.18 10.49
N ASP A 442 1.08 -0.17 9.32
CA ASP A 442 1.04 -1.22 8.30
C ASP A 442 2.47 -1.69 7.93
N ALA A 443 2.60 -2.57 6.94
CA ALA A 443 3.88 -3.20 6.63
C ALA A 443 4.95 -2.20 6.19
N ALA A 444 4.58 -1.11 5.53
CA ALA A 444 5.50 -0.06 5.12
C ALA A 444 6.25 0.55 6.31
N THR A 445 5.64 0.66 7.49
CA THR A 445 6.31 1.14 8.72
C THR A 445 7.42 0.19 9.17
N ALA A 446 7.18 -1.12 9.15
CA ALA A 446 8.21 -2.11 9.47
C ALA A 446 9.30 -2.19 8.39
N GLU A 447 8.94 -2.00 7.11
CA GLU A 447 9.88 -1.98 6.00
C GLU A 447 10.86 -0.82 6.11
N ILE A 448 10.39 0.41 6.32
CA ILE A 448 11.30 1.54 6.51
C ILE A 448 12.15 1.36 7.77
N SER A 449 11.57 0.83 8.85
CA SER A 449 12.29 0.61 10.11
C SER A 449 13.47 -0.34 9.96
N ARG A 450 13.26 -1.53 9.39
CA ARG A 450 14.35 -2.49 9.16
C ARG A 450 15.34 -2.01 8.10
N THR A 451 14.87 -1.26 7.10
CA THR A 451 15.69 -0.77 5.99
C THR A 451 16.67 0.31 6.44
N GLN A 452 16.25 1.22 7.31
CA GLN A 452 17.16 2.21 7.91
C GLN A 452 18.25 1.53 8.76
N LEU A 453 17.86 0.59 9.62
CA LEU A 453 18.83 -0.16 10.43
C LEU A 453 19.83 -0.92 9.57
N TRP A 454 19.36 -1.58 8.51
CA TRP A 454 20.22 -2.26 7.55
C TRP A 454 21.18 -1.28 6.86
N GLN A 455 20.70 -0.14 6.38
CA GLN A 455 21.53 0.87 5.69
C GLN A 455 22.63 1.39 6.63
N TRP A 456 22.26 1.78 7.84
CA TRP A 456 23.16 2.34 8.82
C TRP A 456 24.24 1.34 9.28
N LEU A 457 23.88 0.06 9.46
CA LEU A 457 24.83 -1.01 9.76
C LEU A 457 25.81 -1.27 8.62
N ASN A 458 25.32 -1.35 7.39
CA ASN A 458 26.15 -1.66 6.23
C ASN A 458 27.10 -0.51 5.86
N GLN A 459 26.69 0.73 6.12
CA GLN A 459 27.51 1.92 5.88
C GLN A 459 28.33 2.36 7.11
N ARG A 460 28.24 1.65 8.24
CA ARG A 460 29.01 1.91 9.48
C ARG A 460 28.98 3.38 9.89
N ILE A 461 27.77 3.93 9.99
CA ILE A 461 27.59 5.34 10.32
C ILE A 461 28.12 5.67 11.71
N ILE A 462 28.46 6.93 11.92
CA ILE A 462 28.81 7.48 13.23
C ILE A 462 27.61 8.23 13.80
N LEU A 463 27.22 7.89 15.02
CA LEU A 463 26.12 8.55 15.72
C LEU A 463 26.59 9.87 16.36
N GLU A 464 25.63 10.68 16.83
CA GLU A 464 25.93 11.98 17.46
C GLU A 464 26.85 11.88 18.69
N ASP A 465 26.87 10.73 19.38
CA ASP A 465 27.76 10.44 20.51
C ASP A 465 29.19 10.05 20.10
N GLY A 466 29.47 10.01 18.80
CA GLY A 466 30.75 9.60 18.22
C GLY A 466 30.96 8.08 18.11
N ALA A 467 29.99 7.27 18.55
CA ALA A 467 30.08 5.82 18.44
C ALA A 467 29.66 5.34 17.05
N GLU A 468 30.37 4.33 16.54
CA GLU A 468 29.99 3.62 15.32
C GLU A 468 28.76 2.75 15.58
N PHE A 469 27.79 2.78 14.66
CA PHE A 469 26.68 1.83 14.68
C PHE A 469 27.08 0.52 13.99
N ASN A 470 27.42 -0.47 14.82
CA ASN A 470 27.83 -1.81 14.38
C ASN A 470 26.89 -2.92 14.93
N SER A 471 27.13 -4.17 14.52
CA SER A 471 26.28 -5.29 14.90
C SER A 471 26.20 -5.54 16.41
N ASP A 472 27.24 -5.22 17.18
CA ASP A 472 27.23 -5.38 18.63
C ASP A 472 26.38 -4.31 19.30
N LYS A 473 26.49 -3.05 18.85
CA LYS A 473 25.59 -1.96 19.30
C LYS A 473 24.15 -2.30 18.94
N TYR A 474 23.87 -2.78 17.72
CA TYR A 474 22.53 -3.24 17.34
C TYR A 474 21.99 -4.34 18.26
N LYS A 475 22.74 -5.44 18.48
CA LYS A 475 22.29 -6.55 19.33
C LYS A 475 22.02 -6.11 20.77
N LYS A 476 22.86 -5.22 21.31
CA LYS A 476 22.67 -4.64 22.64
C LYS A 476 21.36 -3.84 22.71
N LEU A 477 21.19 -2.88 21.80
CA LEU A 477 19.98 -2.05 21.74
C LEU A 477 18.73 -2.91 21.52
N ARG A 478 18.83 -3.94 20.67
CA ARG A 478 17.75 -4.89 20.42
C ARG A 478 17.36 -5.67 21.65
N ALA A 479 18.32 -6.19 22.42
CA ALA A 479 18.03 -6.90 23.67
C ALA A 479 17.30 -5.99 24.68
N GLU A 480 17.73 -4.73 24.79
CA GLU A 480 17.09 -3.74 25.67
C GLU A 480 15.66 -3.40 25.21
N GLU A 481 15.44 -3.19 23.90
CA GLU A 481 14.11 -2.92 23.35
C GLU A 481 13.17 -4.12 23.50
N VAL A 482 13.66 -5.37 23.37
CA VAL A 482 12.84 -6.56 23.64
C VAL A 482 12.39 -6.60 25.10
N GLN A 483 13.23 -6.20 26.06
CA GLN A 483 12.79 -6.08 27.47
C GLN A 483 11.71 -5.00 27.64
N LYS A 484 11.83 -3.86 26.95
CA LYS A 484 10.79 -2.83 26.98
C LYS A 484 9.49 -3.30 26.34
N ILE A 485 9.55 -4.02 25.21
CA ILE A 485 8.39 -4.64 24.57
C ILE A 485 7.70 -5.58 25.55
N LYS A 486 8.47 -6.46 26.21
CA LYS A 486 7.97 -7.40 27.21
C LYS A 486 7.26 -6.70 28.38
N GLN A 487 7.80 -5.58 28.86
CA GLN A 487 7.16 -4.74 29.88
C GLN A 487 5.88 -4.07 29.35
N PHE A 488 5.91 -3.57 28.11
CA PHE A 488 4.80 -2.87 27.47
C PHE A 488 3.59 -3.78 27.22
N VAL A 489 3.80 -4.97 26.66
CA VAL A 489 2.70 -5.91 26.35
C VAL A 489 2.30 -6.76 27.56
N GLY A 490 3.19 -6.88 28.54
CA GLY A 490 3.04 -7.72 29.74
C GLY A 490 3.46 -9.17 29.51
N GLU A 491 3.92 -9.83 30.57
CA GLU A 491 4.51 -11.18 30.54
C GLU A 491 3.62 -12.20 29.82
N LYS A 492 2.33 -12.22 30.14
CA LYS A 492 1.39 -13.19 29.58
C LYS A 492 1.17 -12.99 28.09
N SER A 493 1.07 -11.75 27.61
CA SER A 493 0.92 -11.46 26.19
C SER A 493 2.21 -11.74 25.43
N TYR A 494 3.37 -11.47 26.03
CA TYR A 494 4.66 -11.80 25.44
C TYR A 494 4.82 -13.32 25.25
N GLN A 495 4.56 -14.11 26.30
CA GLN A 495 4.71 -15.57 26.27
C GLN A 495 3.72 -16.27 25.32
N ASN A 496 2.51 -15.73 25.16
CA ASN A 496 1.49 -16.30 24.26
C ASN A 496 1.55 -15.73 22.83
N GLY A 497 2.33 -14.66 22.62
CA GLY A 497 2.51 -14.02 21.32
C GLY A 497 3.63 -14.67 20.52
N ARG A 498 3.84 -14.17 19.29
CA ARG A 498 4.86 -14.69 18.37
C ARG A 498 6.16 -13.87 18.41
N PHE A 499 6.52 -13.35 19.58
CA PHE A 499 7.64 -12.40 19.72
C PHE A 499 9.00 -13.00 19.40
N ASP A 500 9.26 -14.25 19.78
CA ASP A 500 10.55 -14.89 19.50
C ASP A 500 10.77 -15.09 17.98
N GLU A 501 9.71 -15.45 17.25
CA GLU A 501 9.73 -15.51 15.78
C GLU A 501 9.89 -14.12 15.16
N ALA A 502 9.17 -13.12 15.68
CA ALA A 502 9.26 -11.74 15.20
C ALA A 502 10.68 -11.17 15.38
N VAL A 503 11.30 -11.37 16.54
CA VAL A 503 12.68 -10.97 16.82
C VAL A 503 13.64 -11.68 15.88
N LYS A 504 13.47 -12.99 15.67
CA LYS A 504 14.31 -13.77 14.76
C LYS A 504 14.25 -13.24 13.33
N ILE A 505 13.05 -13.07 12.78
CA ILE A 505 12.85 -12.56 11.41
C ILE A 505 13.43 -11.14 11.29
N PHE A 506 13.18 -10.28 12.27
CA PHE A 506 13.70 -8.92 12.26
C PHE A 506 15.24 -8.88 12.26
N ASP A 507 15.88 -9.68 13.14
CA ASP A 507 17.34 -9.81 13.18
C ASP A 507 17.89 -10.35 11.85
N GLU A 508 17.25 -11.38 11.27
CA GLU A 508 17.65 -11.94 9.97
C GLU A 508 17.61 -10.89 8.86
N LEU A 509 16.59 -10.05 8.82
CA LEU A 509 16.44 -8.99 7.81
C LEU A 509 17.43 -7.83 8.01
N VAL A 510 17.67 -7.41 9.26
CA VAL A 510 18.54 -6.27 9.58
C VAL A 510 20.03 -6.64 9.44
N LEU A 511 20.41 -7.85 9.84
CA LEU A 511 21.81 -8.32 9.83
C LEU A 511 22.19 -9.02 8.51
N ALA A 512 21.28 -9.18 7.55
CA ALA A 512 21.57 -9.83 6.28
C ALA A 512 22.67 -9.10 5.50
N HIS A 513 23.63 -9.85 4.96
CA HIS A 513 24.62 -9.30 4.03
C HIS A 513 23.98 -8.83 2.72
N LYS A 514 22.98 -9.58 2.22
CA LYS A 514 22.19 -9.20 1.04
C LYS A 514 20.87 -8.64 1.50
N PHE A 515 20.53 -7.44 1.05
CA PHE A 515 19.23 -6.82 1.34
C PHE A 515 18.08 -7.66 0.76
N THR A 516 17.18 -8.13 1.63
CA THR A 516 15.91 -8.76 1.24
C THR A 516 14.95 -7.72 0.71
N GLU A 517 14.29 -7.97 -0.43
CA GLU A 517 13.50 -6.94 -1.10
C GLU A 517 12.31 -6.48 -0.26
N PHE A 518 11.56 -7.41 0.31
CA PHE A 518 10.42 -7.14 1.19
C PHE A 518 10.43 -8.11 2.39
N LEU A 519 10.14 -7.62 3.59
CA LEU A 519 10.02 -8.42 4.82
C LEU A 519 8.91 -9.45 4.70
N THR A 520 7.84 -9.12 3.96
CA THR A 520 6.66 -9.96 3.79
C THR A 520 7.00 -11.28 3.09
N LEU A 521 8.00 -11.32 2.20
CA LEU A 521 8.46 -12.54 1.56
C LEU A 521 9.04 -13.56 2.54
N GLU A 522 9.76 -13.07 3.57
CA GLU A 522 10.34 -13.92 4.61
C GLU A 522 9.29 -14.27 5.67
N ALA A 523 8.51 -13.29 6.13
CA ALA A 523 7.47 -13.51 7.13
C ALA A 523 6.33 -14.42 6.61
N TYR A 524 6.02 -14.40 5.31
CA TYR A 524 4.97 -15.24 4.72
C TYR A 524 5.24 -16.75 4.84
N LYS A 525 6.49 -17.14 5.06
CA LYS A 525 6.87 -18.54 5.34
C LYS A 525 6.36 -19.05 6.69
N TYR A 526 5.99 -18.14 7.60
CA TYR A 526 5.62 -18.42 9.00
C TYR A 526 4.11 -18.37 9.29
N ILE A 527 3.29 -18.02 8.30
CA ILE A 527 1.83 -18.01 8.42
C ILE A 527 1.24 -19.07 7.49
N ASP A 528 0.01 -19.56 7.73
CA ASP A 528 -0.68 -20.44 6.79
C ASP A 528 -1.13 -19.64 5.57
#